data_AF-A0A7S0AP69-F1
#
_entry.id   AF-A0A7S0AP69-F1
#
_cell.length_a   1.000
_cell.length_b   1.000
_cell.length_c   1.000
_cell.angle_alpha   90.00
_cell.angle_beta   90.00
_cell.angle_gamma   90.00
#
_symmetry.space_group_name_H-M   'P 1'
#
loop_
_entity.id
_entity.type
_entity.pdbx_description
1 polymer ?
#
loop_
_entity_poly.entity_id
_entity_poly.type
_entity_poly.pdbx_seq_one_letter_code
_entity_poly.pdbx_strand_id
1 'polypeptide(L)'
;DLLGQRAANGDQTAVGAAVACADDPDLRVRVGALEALERLATPGDERAVAAATRCVQHWEQNVRGAAFRTLRRLVGPSGNREAATAAARLLADTKAEWR
;
A
#
# COMPACT_ATOMS: atom_id res chain seq x y z
N ASP A 1 7.17 4.43 -28.79
CA ASP A 1 7.68 3.06 -28.64
C ASP A 1 6.57 2.17 -28.07
N LEU A 2 6.20 1.09 -28.77
CA LEU A 2 5.06 0.22 -28.39
C LEU A 2 5.36 -0.67 -27.18
N LEU A 3 6.65 -0.92 -26.90
CA LEU A 3 7.08 -1.71 -25.74
C LEU A 3 6.87 -0.94 -24.44
N GLY A 4 7.14 0.37 -24.44
CA GLY A 4 6.90 1.24 -23.29
C GLY A 4 5.41 1.36 -22.91
N GLN A 5 4.51 1.37 -23.89
CA GLN A 5 3.06 1.43 -23.62
C GLN A 5 2.50 0.12 -23.05
N ARG A 6 2.99 -1.04 -23.50
CA ARG A 6 2.57 -2.34 -22.95
C ARG A 6 3.13 -2.59 -21.56
N ALA A 7 4.36 -2.15 -21.29
CA ALA A 7 4.94 -2.20 -19.95
C ALA A 7 4.12 -1.35 -18.97
N ALA A 8 3.80 -0.09 -19.32
CA ALA A 8 2.98 0.78 -18.48
C ALA A 8 1.56 0.23 -18.22
N ASN A 9 0.92 -0.36 -19.24
CA ASN A 9 -0.38 -1.02 -19.07
C ASN A 9 -0.28 -2.29 -18.22
N GLY A 10 0.80 -3.05 -18.36
CA GLY A 10 1.08 -4.22 -17.52
C GLY A 10 1.24 -3.84 -16.05
N ASP A 11 1.98 -2.77 -15.78
CA ASP A 11 2.20 -2.26 -14.42
C ASP A 11 0.89 -1.74 -13.79
N GLN A 12 0.07 -0.98 -14.52
CA GLN A 12 -1.25 -0.54 -14.03
C GLN A 12 -2.19 -1.72 -13.76
N THR A 13 -2.16 -2.76 -14.59
CA THR A 13 -2.96 -3.97 -14.39
C THR A 13 -2.48 -4.74 -13.16
N ALA A 14 -1.17 -4.84 -12.97
CA ALA A 14 -0.56 -5.50 -11.83
C ALA A 14 -0.82 -4.77 -10.50
N VAL A 15 -0.78 -3.43 -10.49
CA VAL A 15 -1.19 -2.62 -9.34
C VAL A 15 -2.67 -2.84 -9.04
N GLY A 16 -3.55 -2.85 -10.04
CA GLY A 16 -4.97 -3.12 -9.86
C GLY A 16 -5.25 -4.49 -9.23
N ALA A 17 -4.55 -5.53 -9.71
CA ALA A 17 -4.65 -6.87 -9.14
C ALA A 17 -4.14 -6.92 -7.70
N ALA A 18 -3.01 -6.28 -7.41
CA ALA A 18 -2.47 -6.21 -6.05
C ALA A 18 -3.39 -5.42 -5.10
N VAL A 19 -4.04 -4.35 -5.56
CA VAL A 19 -5.07 -3.65 -4.76
C VAL A 19 -6.22 -4.59 -4.40
N ALA A 20 -6.71 -5.41 -5.34
CA ALA A 20 -7.76 -6.38 -5.05
C ALA A 20 -7.31 -7.45 -4.04
N CYS A 21 -6.07 -7.96 -4.19
CA CYS A 21 -5.51 -8.97 -3.30
C CYS A 21 -5.20 -8.44 -1.88
N ALA A 22 -5.15 -7.12 -1.66
CA ALA A 22 -4.98 -6.55 -0.32
C ALA A 22 -6.20 -6.81 0.60
N ASP A 23 -7.34 -7.16 0.02
CA ASP A 23 -8.57 -7.52 0.73
C ASP A 23 -8.83 -9.04 0.83
N ASP A 24 -7.92 -9.87 0.33
CA ASP A 24 -8.07 -11.32 0.28
C ASP A 24 -8.20 -11.93 1.70
N PRO A 25 -9.05 -12.95 1.95
CA PRO A 25 -9.15 -13.57 3.26
C PRO A 25 -7.82 -14.21 3.74
N ASP A 26 -6.93 -14.61 2.83
CA ASP A 26 -5.63 -15.17 3.17
C ASP A 26 -4.60 -14.07 3.49
N LEU A 27 -4.07 -14.11 4.71
CA LEU A 27 -3.04 -13.19 5.21
C LEU A 27 -1.78 -13.17 4.33
N ARG A 28 -1.39 -14.31 3.77
CA ARG A 28 -0.21 -14.42 2.88
C ARG A 28 -0.46 -13.71 1.57
N VAL A 29 -1.67 -13.81 1.03
CA VAL A 29 -2.08 -13.12 -0.20
C VAL A 29 -2.09 -11.62 0.05
N ARG A 30 -2.63 -11.15 1.17
CA ARG A 30 -2.56 -9.73 1.56
C ARG A 30 -1.13 -9.20 1.67
N VAL A 31 -0.24 -9.94 2.34
CA VAL A 31 1.17 -9.52 2.47
C VAL A 31 1.84 -9.46 1.10
N GLY A 32 1.67 -10.49 0.26
CA GLY A 32 2.21 -10.51 -1.10
C GLY A 32 1.68 -9.35 -1.94
N ALA A 33 0.40 -9.00 -1.78
CA ALA A 33 -0.22 -7.85 -2.43
C ALA A 33 0.42 -6.52 -2.00
N LEU A 34 0.61 -6.31 -0.71
CA LEU A 34 1.26 -5.09 -0.19
C LEU A 34 2.71 -4.96 -0.66
N GLU A 35 3.45 -6.07 -0.73
CA GLU A 35 4.82 -6.10 -1.25
C GLU A 35 4.88 -5.88 -2.77
N ALA A 36 3.87 -6.34 -3.51
CA ALA A 36 3.73 -6.02 -4.93
C ALA A 36 3.44 -4.52 -5.14
N LEU A 37 2.53 -3.95 -4.34
CA LEU A 37 2.25 -2.51 -4.36
C LEU A 37 3.48 -1.68 -4.01
N GLU A 38 4.30 -2.10 -3.03
CA GLU A 38 5.54 -1.41 -2.68
C GLU A 38 6.51 -1.30 -3.88
N ARG A 39 6.54 -2.31 -4.74
CA ARG A 39 7.46 -2.38 -5.89
C ARG A 39 6.89 -1.74 -7.16
N LEU A 40 5.61 -1.93 -7.42
CA LEU A 40 4.97 -1.62 -8.70
C LEU A 40 4.25 -0.27 -8.70
N ALA A 41 3.69 0.15 -7.56
CA ALA A 41 2.93 1.39 -7.53
C ALA A 41 3.84 2.62 -7.50
N THR A 42 3.42 3.66 -8.20
CA THR A 42 4.13 4.93 -8.26
C THR A 42 3.89 5.74 -6.99
N PRO A 43 4.87 6.55 -6.53
CA PRO A 43 4.63 7.49 -5.44
C PRO A 43 3.40 8.37 -5.71
N GLY A 44 2.52 8.51 -4.73
CA GLY A 44 1.24 9.20 -4.89
C GLY A 44 0.11 8.39 -5.51
N ASP A 45 0.29 7.09 -5.81
CA ASP A 45 -0.80 6.22 -6.25
C ASP A 45 -1.85 6.05 -5.12
N GLU A 46 -2.97 6.76 -5.28
CA GLU A 46 -4.04 6.81 -4.29
C GLU A 46 -4.67 5.44 -4.02
N ARG A 47 -4.74 4.57 -5.02
CA ARG A 47 -5.33 3.22 -4.86
C ARG A 47 -4.43 2.35 -4.00
N ALA A 48 -3.12 2.40 -4.27
CA ALA A 48 -2.14 1.68 -3.48
C ALA A 48 -2.04 2.22 -2.04
N VAL A 49 -2.13 3.54 -1.87
CA VAL A 49 -2.18 4.20 -0.55
C VAL A 49 -3.44 3.79 0.23
N ALA A 50 -4.61 3.76 -0.41
CA ALA A 50 -5.86 3.36 0.23
C ALA A 50 -5.82 1.88 0.66
N ALA A 51 -5.35 0.99 -0.21
CA ALA A 51 -5.19 -0.43 0.09
C ALA A 51 -4.24 -0.66 1.28
N ALA A 52 -3.08 0.00 1.27
CA ALA A 52 -2.12 -0.12 2.37
C ALA A 52 -2.66 0.50 3.67
N THR A 53 -3.36 1.63 3.61
CA THR A 53 -4.00 2.26 4.79
C THR A 53 -4.98 1.31 5.49
N ARG A 54 -5.79 0.55 4.75
CA ARG A 54 -6.71 -0.43 5.36
C ARG A 54 -5.96 -1.55 6.11
N CYS A 55 -4.76 -1.88 5.67
CA CYS A 55 -3.96 -2.96 6.22
C CYS A 55 -3.12 -2.53 7.45
N VAL A 56 -3.00 -1.23 7.76
CA VAL A 56 -2.21 -0.78 8.93
C VAL A 56 -2.89 -1.05 10.27
N GLN A 57 -4.23 -1.16 10.28
CA GLN A 57 -5.01 -1.53 11.48
C GLN A 57 -5.19 -3.04 11.62
N HIS A 58 -4.56 -3.82 10.74
CA HIS A 58 -4.69 -5.27 10.78
C HIS A 58 -4.05 -5.84 12.06
N TRP A 59 -4.77 -6.78 12.70
CA TRP A 59 -4.34 -7.42 13.95
C TRP A 59 -3.02 -8.19 13.78
N GLU A 60 -2.89 -8.89 12.66
CA GLU A 60 -1.68 -9.62 12.29
C GLU A 60 -0.49 -8.67 12.02
N GLN A 61 0.61 -8.88 12.75
CA GLN A 61 1.77 -7.99 12.73
C GLN A 61 2.44 -7.94 11.35
N ASN A 62 2.45 -9.05 10.63
CA ASN A 62 3.08 -9.17 9.31
C ASN A 62 2.36 -8.30 8.26
N VAL A 63 1.04 -8.34 8.25
CA VAL A 63 0.19 -7.53 7.35
C VAL A 63 0.41 -6.05 7.64
N ARG A 64 0.41 -5.68 8.92
CA ARG A 64 0.66 -4.31 9.36
C ARG A 64 2.06 -3.80 8.98
N GLY A 65 3.09 -4.63 9.18
CA GLY A 65 4.46 -4.29 8.83
C GLY A 65 4.65 -4.08 7.33
N ALA A 66 4.04 -4.94 6.50
CA ALA A 66 4.02 -4.76 5.05
C ALA A 66 3.31 -3.45 4.67
N ALA A 67 2.13 -3.20 5.22
CA ALA A 67 1.35 -1.98 4.97
C ALA A 67 2.13 -0.70 5.27
N PHE A 68 2.86 -0.66 6.39
CA PHE A 68 3.70 0.50 6.73
C PHE A 68 4.85 0.73 5.75
N ARG A 69 5.53 -0.34 5.32
CA ARG A 69 6.60 -0.24 4.32
C ARG A 69 6.06 0.33 3.00
N THR A 70 4.94 -0.22 2.54
CA THR A 70 4.24 0.23 1.33
C THR A 70 3.85 1.70 1.43
N LEU A 71 3.17 2.13 2.51
CA LEU A 71 2.79 3.53 2.69
C LEU A 71 3.99 4.48 2.71
N ARG A 72 5.05 4.14 3.44
CA ARG A 72 6.26 4.97 3.50
C ARG A 72 6.89 5.16 2.12
N ARG A 73 6.88 4.10 1.31
CA ARG A 73 7.41 4.12 -0.06
C ARG A 73 6.56 4.98 -1.01
N LEU A 74 5.23 4.88 -0.90
CA LEU A 74 4.28 5.56 -1.78
C LEU A 74 4.11 7.04 -1.44
N VAL A 75 4.22 7.40 -0.16
CA VAL A 75 4.13 8.80 0.26
C VAL A 75 5.41 9.55 -0.12
N GLY A 76 6.60 8.92 0.01
CA GLY A 76 7.86 9.58 -0.33
C GLY A 76 8.09 10.92 0.39
N PRO A 77 9.20 11.63 0.10
CA PRO A 77 9.47 12.95 0.68
C PRO A 77 8.65 14.09 0.04
N SER A 78 8.00 13.84 -1.10
CA SER A 78 7.31 14.88 -1.90
C SER A 78 5.85 14.55 -2.19
N GLY A 79 5.37 13.35 -1.83
CA GLY A 79 4.03 12.89 -2.18
C GLY A 79 3.03 13.24 -1.09
N ASN A 80 2.09 14.10 -1.48
CA ASN A 80 0.82 14.39 -0.83
C ASN A 80 0.87 14.43 0.72
N ARG A 81 1.14 15.63 1.25
CA ARG A 81 1.18 15.92 2.69
C ARG A 81 -0.04 15.37 3.42
N GLU A 82 -1.21 15.32 2.78
CA GLU A 82 -2.41 14.71 3.36
C GLU A 82 -2.29 13.19 3.56
N ALA A 83 -1.79 12.45 2.57
CA ALA A 83 -1.56 11.01 2.70
C ALA A 83 -0.51 10.70 3.78
N ALA A 84 0.55 11.52 3.85
CA ALA A 84 1.54 11.46 4.92
C ALA A 84 0.93 11.71 6.29
N THR A 85 0.06 12.74 6.40
CA THR A 85 -0.58 13.13 7.65
C THR A 85 -1.64 12.12 8.07
N ALA A 86 -2.38 11.55 7.12
CA ALA A 86 -3.35 10.49 7.36
C ALA A 86 -2.66 9.21 7.82
N ALA A 87 -1.58 8.79 7.15
CA ALA A 87 -0.76 7.65 7.58
C ALA A 87 -0.14 7.89 8.96
N ALA A 88 0.37 9.10 9.23
CA ALA A 88 0.93 9.47 10.53
C ALA A 88 -0.13 9.53 11.65
N ARG A 89 -1.36 9.96 11.35
CA ARG A 89 -2.49 9.93 12.29
C ARG A 89 -2.94 8.51 12.58
N LEU A 90 -3.09 7.67 11.55
CA LEU A 90 -3.40 6.24 11.74
C LEU A 90 -2.32 5.51 12.56
N LEU A 91 -1.04 5.87 12.38
CA LEU A 91 0.08 5.40 13.20
C LEU A 91 -0.03 5.83 14.67
N ALA A 92 -0.54 7.04 14.93
CA ALA A 92 -0.72 7.55 16.29
C ALA A 92 -1.93 6.89 16.98
N ASP A 93 -3.02 6.68 16.23
CA ASP A 93 -4.26 6.05 16.70
C ASP A 93 -4.05 4.56 17.02
N THR A 94 -3.45 3.79 16.11
CA THR A 94 -3.16 2.36 16.34
C THR A 94 -2.20 2.10 17.52
N LYS A 95 -1.27 3.01 17.80
CA LYS A 95 -0.42 2.93 19.01
C LYS A 95 -1.20 3.19 20.30
N ALA A 96 -2.33 3.90 20.23
CA ALA A 96 -3.20 4.16 21.37
C ALA A 96 -4.15 2.98 21.64
N GLU A 97 -4.60 2.26 20.60
CA GLU A 97 -5.53 1.14 20.72
C GLU A 97 -4.91 -0.16 21.29
N TRP A 98 -3.59 -0.30 21.28
CA TRP A 98 -2.88 -1.50 21.77
C TRP A 98 -2.02 -1.27 23.03
N ARG A 99 -2.33 -0.21 23.79
CA ARG A 99 -1.77 0.04 25.14
C ARG A 99 -2.73 -0.40 26.22
#